data_AF-A0A1Y2U231-F1
#
_entry.id   AF-A0A1Y2U231-F1
#
_cell.length_a   1.000
_cell.length_b   1.000
_cell.length_c   1.000
_cell.angle_alpha   90.00
_cell.angle_beta   90.00
_cell.angle_gamma   90.00
#
_symmetry.space_group_name_H-M   'P 1'
#
loop_
_entity.id
_entity.type
_entity.pdbx_description
1 polymer ?
#
loop_
_entity_poly.entity_id
_entity_poly.type
_entity_poly.pdbx_seq_one_letter_code
_entity_poly.pdbx_strand_id
1 'polypeptide(L)'
;MLGMSHTCCWYGCLGLENSLEEGLLHLRDPEEVDEIREEDRHLAKLLETLMEEFQAKLFEMNVPLSKFVEEYWWPRMREVEKEQYGLSASELHAIREIGVVLDEVVLDEVVLDEVVLDEVVLDES
;
A
#
# COMPACT_ATOMS: atom_id res chain seq x y z
N MET A 1 -16.80 -24.12 -19.74
CA MET A 1 -15.58 -24.57 -19.06
C MET A 1 -14.71 -23.35 -18.89
N LEU A 2 -14.69 -22.77 -17.69
CA LEU A 2 -14.02 -21.51 -17.40
C LEU A 2 -12.52 -21.77 -17.20
N GLY A 3 -11.72 -21.46 -18.21
CA GLY A 3 -10.27 -21.40 -18.10
C GLY A 3 -9.89 -20.07 -17.45
N MET A 4 -9.69 -20.08 -16.13
CA MET A 4 -9.15 -18.92 -15.42
C MET A 4 -7.64 -19.10 -15.30
N SER A 5 -6.86 -18.25 -15.96
CA SER A 5 -5.43 -18.06 -15.68
C SER A 5 -5.23 -16.61 -15.27
N HIS A 6 -5.02 -16.37 -13.98
CA HIS A 6 -4.47 -15.11 -13.51
C HIS A 6 -3.10 -15.40 -12.90
N THR A 7 -2.06 -14.96 -13.61
CA THR A 7 -0.68 -15.06 -13.18
C THR A 7 -0.21 -13.61 -13.04
N CYS A 8 -0.64 -12.96 -11.96
CA CYS A 8 -0.09 -11.66 -11.62
C CYS A 8 1.43 -11.82 -11.48
N CYS A 9 2.17 -11.23 -12.44
CA CYS A 9 3.61 -11.03 -12.51
C CYS A 9 4.54 -12.24 -12.75
N TRP A 10 5.34 -12.15 -13.81
CA TRP A 10 6.74 -12.57 -13.70
C TRP A 10 7.66 -11.65 -14.52
N TYR A 11 8.11 -10.59 -13.84
CA TYR A 11 9.36 -9.86 -14.04
C TYR A 11 9.60 -9.14 -15.38
N GLY A 12 10.07 -7.90 -15.25
CA GLY A 12 10.41 -7.05 -16.35
C GLY A 12 11.53 -7.60 -17.24
N CYS A 13 11.74 -6.83 -18.31
CA CYS A 13 12.86 -6.88 -19.23
C CYS A 13 12.78 -7.99 -20.28
N LEU A 14 12.46 -7.60 -21.52
CA LEU A 14 13.43 -7.55 -22.63
C LEU A 14 12.73 -7.07 -23.93
N GLY A 15 13.26 -6.00 -24.53
CA GLY A 15 13.04 -5.66 -25.96
C GLY A 15 11.76 -4.89 -26.30
N LEU A 16 11.81 -3.57 -26.20
CA LEU A 16 10.70 -2.63 -26.33
C LEU A 16 10.24 -2.36 -27.79
N GLU A 17 10.36 -3.32 -28.72
CA GLU A 17 10.09 -3.01 -30.13
C GLU A 17 9.12 -3.96 -30.86
N ASN A 18 8.87 -5.18 -30.37
CA ASN A 18 8.00 -6.15 -31.07
C ASN A 18 6.70 -6.52 -30.32
N SER A 19 6.50 -6.07 -29.09
CA SER A 19 5.41 -6.56 -28.22
C SER A 19 4.08 -5.82 -28.37
N LEU A 20 4.02 -4.75 -29.17
CA LEU A 20 2.80 -3.98 -29.42
C LEU A 20 1.90 -4.67 -30.47
N GLU A 21 2.50 -5.39 -31.42
CA GLU A 21 1.81 -5.96 -32.58
C GLU A 21 1.05 -7.27 -32.25
N GLU A 22 1.42 -7.96 -31.17
CA GLU A 22 0.76 -9.21 -30.73
C GLU A 22 -0.26 -9.03 -29.59
N GLY A 23 -0.59 -7.78 -29.20
CA GLY A 23 -1.56 -7.52 -28.14
C GLY A 23 -1.10 -7.98 -26.75
N LEU A 24 0.20 -8.23 -26.57
CA LEU A 24 0.79 -8.77 -25.35
C LEU A 24 0.98 -7.72 -24.25
N LEU A 25 0.92 -6.43 -24.62
CA LEU A 25 0.85 -5.31 -23.69
C LEU A 25 -0.58 -4.78 -23.65
N HIS A 26 -1.35 -5.18 -22.64
CA HIS A 26 -2.53 -4.42 -22.28
C HIS A 26 -2.06 -3.07 -21.72
N LEU A 27 -2.00 -2.06 -22.58
CA LEU A 27 -2.13 -0.68 -22.14
C LEU A 27 -3.46 -0.63 -21.40
N ARG A 28 -3.39 -0.45 -20.09
CA ARG A 28 -4.57 -0.32 -19.25
C ARG A 28 -5.43 0.81 -19.81
N ASP A 29 -6.73 0.57 -19.90
CA ASP A 29 -7.65 1.58 -20.42
C ASP A 29 -7.49 2.86 -19.58
N PRO A 30 -7.26 4.04 -20.19
CA PRO A 30 -7.18 5.29 -19.44
C PRO A 30 -8.42 5.53 -18.56
N GLU A 31 -9.61 5.07 -18.95
CA GLU A 31 -10.82 5.19 -18.13
C GLU A 31 -10.76 4.31 -16.86
N GLU A 32 -10.24 3.09 -16.96
CA GLU A 32 -10.04 2.18 -15.81
C GLU A 32 -8.94 2.72 -14.88
N VAL A 33 -7.87 3.29 -15.45
CA VAL A 33 -6.80 3.95 -14.68
C VAL A 33 -7.36 5.14 -13.89
N ASP A 34 -8.24 5.93 -14.50
CA ASP A 34 -8.81 7.11 -13.85
C ASP A 34 -9.85 6.73 -12.79
N GLU A 35 -10.65 5.68 -13.01
CA GLU A 35 -11.55 5.12 -11.98
C GLU A 35 -10.76 4.69 -10.73
N ILE A 36 -9.67 3.96 -10.91
CA ILE A 36 -8.84 3.50 -9.78
C ILE A 36 -8.14 4.65 -9.08
N ARG A 37 -7.64 5.64 -9.84
CA ARG A 37 -7.07 6.86 -9.25
C ARG A 37 -8.09 7.63 -8.44
N GLU A 38 -9.33 7.68 -8.90
CA GLU A 38 -10.44 8.32 -8.21
C GLU A 38 -10.77 7.58 -6.90
N GLU A 39 -10.84 6.25 -6.94
CA GLU A 39 -11.04 5.38 -5.78
C GLU A 39 -9.89 5.53 -4.75
N ASP A 40 -8.64 5.49 -5.23
CA ASP A 40 -7.45 5.50 -4.38
C ASP A 40 -7.02 6.88 -3.90
N ARG A 41 -7.61 7.96 -4.44
CA ARG A 41 -7.23 9.34 -4.10
C ARG A 41 -7.23 9.61 -2.60
N HIS A 42 -8.19 9.03 -1.89
CA HIS A 42 -8.30 9.19 -0.43
C HIS A 42 -7.15 8.50 0.31
N LEU A 43 -6.76 7.31 -0.14
CA LEU A 43 -5.62 6.58 0.43
C LEU A 43 -4.29 7.29 0.14
N ALA A 44 -4.12 7.77 -1.09
CA ALA A 44 -2.94 8.54 -1.48
C ALA A 44 -2.77 9.79 -0.60
N LYS A 45 -3.84 10.55 -0.37
CA LYS A 45 -3.82 11.73 0.49
C LYS A 45 -3.52 11.40 1.96
N LEU A 46 -4.07 10.29 2.46
CA LEU A 46 -3.78 9.82 3.81
C LEU A 46 -2.29 9.46 3.95
N LEU A 47 -1.73 8.75 2.97
CA LEU A 47 -0.33 8.39 2.94
C LEU A 47 0.57 9.64 2.95
N GLU A 48 0.30 10.62 2.09
CA GLU A 48 1.04 11.89 2.04
C GLU A 48 1.05 12.60 3.41
N THR A 49 -0.13 12.69 4.04
CA THR A 49 -0.28 13.31 5.37
C THR A 49 0.53 12.58 6.45
N LEU A 50 0.48 11.25 6.45
CA LEU A 50 1.24 10.42 7.40
C LEU A 50 2.74 10.52 7.15
N MET A 51 3.18 10.67 5.89
CA MET A 51 4.59 10.87 5.58
C MET A 51 5.11 12.20 6.09
N GLU A 52 4.35 13.29 5.95
CA GLU A 52 4.71 14.58 6.55
C GLU A 52 4.79 14.48 8.08
N GLU A 53 3.81 13.82 8.72
CA GLU A 53 3.79 13.57 10.16
C GLU A 53 5.04 12.79 10.62
N PHE A 54 5.36 11.69 9.94
CA PHE A 54 6.45 10.79 10.33
C PHE A 54 7.82 11.42 10.09
N GLN A 55 7.99 12.15 8.99
CA GLN A 55 9.23 12.91 8.77
C GLN A 55 9.44 13.92 9.89
N ALA A 56 8.42 14.74 10.20
CA ALA A 56 8.52 15.72 11.28
C ALA A 56 8.87 15.06 12.63
N LYS A 57 8.22 13.93 12.95
CA LYS A 57 8.45 13.21 14.21
C LYS A 57 9.79 12.50 14.27
N LEU A 58 10.28 11.96 13.16
CA LEU A 58 11.60 11.33 13.10
C LEU A 58 12.70 12.36 13.38
N PHE A 59 12.61 13.55 12.77
CA PHE A 59 13.53 14.65 13.04
C PHE A 59 13.41 15.19 14.47
N GLU A 60 12.19 15.29 15.01
CA GLU A 60 11.95 15.75 16.39
C GLU A 60 12.54 14.80 17.44
N MET A 61 12.30 13.49 17.29
CA MET A 61 12.77 12.49 18.24
C MET A 61 14.29 12.31 18.15
N ASN A 62 14.88 12.47 16.96
CA ASN A 62 16.32 12.30 16.71
C ASN A 62 16.88 11.01 17.33
N VAL A 63 16.10 9.93 17.22
CA VAL A 63 16.46 8.58 17.66
C VAL A 63 16.82 7.71 16.45
N PRO A 64 17.54 6.59 16.64
CA PRO A 64 17.70 5.60 15.59
C PRO A 64 16.35 5.17 15.01
N LEU A 65 16.28 4.91 13.71
CA LEU A 65 15.03 4.55 13.03
C LEU A 65 14.33 3.34 13.67
N SER A 66 15.08 2.35 14.15
CA SER A 66 14.51 1.21 14.88
C SER A 66 13.71 1.63 16.12
N LYS A 67 14.23 2.58 16.89
CA LYS A 67 13.55 3.15 18.05
C LYS A 67 12.34 3.98 17.67
N PHE A 68 12.44 4.75 16.59
CA PHE A 68 11.29 5.48 16.05
C PHE A 68 10.16 4.53 15.64
N VAL A 69 10.52 3.42 14.97
CA VAL A 69 9.55 2.43 14.52
C VAL A 69 8.83 1.78 15.70
N GLU A 70 9.58 1.34 16.71
CA GLU A 70 9.06 0.74 17.94
C GLU A 70 8.18 1.70 18.75
N GLU A 71 8.66 2.93 18.97
CA GLU A 71 8.08 3.84 19.96
C GLU A 71 6.99 4.75 19.38
N TYR A 72 6.99 4.99 18.08
CA TYR A 72 6.07 5.94 17.44
C TYR A 72 5.31 5.33 16.26
N TRP A 73 6.02 4.85 15.23
CA TRP A 73 5.40 4.44 13.98
C TRP A 73 4.39 3.31 14.18
N TRP A 74 4.79 2.24 14.87
CA TRP A 74 3.92 1.08 15.10
C TRP A 74 2.65 1.41 15.89
N PRO A 75 2.73 2.08 17.06
CA PRO A 75 1.54 2.57 17.74
C PRO A 75 0.64 3.42 16.86
N ARG A 76 1.23 4.34 16.09
CA ARG A 76 0.48 5.28 15.23
C ARG A 76 -0.22 4.58 14.06
N MET A 77 0.44 3.61 13.41
CA MET A 77 -0.16 2.83 12.33
C MET A 77 -1.35 2.00 12.81
N ARG A 78 -1.29 1.43 14.03
CA ARG A 78 -2.45 0.73 14.62
C ARG A 78 -3.64 1.64 14.88
N GLU A 79 -3.42 2.92 15.14
CA GLU A 79 -4.52 3.89 15.27
C GLU A 79 -5.14 4.19 13.92
N VAL A 80 -4.30 4.45 12.91
CA VAL A 80 -4.74 4.69 11.51
C VAL A 80 -5.54 3.50 10.97
N GLU A 81 -5.09 2.27 11.21
CA GLU A 81 -5.81 1.05 10.81
C GLU A 81 -7.20 0.95 11.46
N LYS A 82 -7.31 1.29 12.76
CA LYS A 82 -8.61 1.33 13.44
C LYS A 82 -9.53 2.40 12.87
N GLU A 83 -8.99 3.54 12.46
CA GLU A 83 -9.76 4.61 11.84
C GLU A 83 -10.23 4.24 10.42
N GLN A 84 -9.42 3.47 9.67
CA GLN A 84 -9.70 3.09 8.29
C GLN A 84 -10.60 1.85 8.16
N TYR A 85 -10.40 0.84 9.01
CA TYR A 85 -11.06 -0.47 8.94
C TYR A 85 -11.95 -0.78 10.15
N GLY A 86 -12.15 0.19 11.05
CA GLY A 86 -13.04 0.05 12.18
C GLY A 86 -14.50 -0.03 11.75
N LEU A 87 -14.95 -1.23 11.38
CA LEU A 87 -16.37 -1.47 11.13
C LEU A 87 -17.14 -1.23 12.43
N SER A 88 -18.17 -0.39 12.36
CA SER A 88 -19.09 -0.21 13.48
C SER A 88 -19.81 -1.52 13.79
N ALA A 89 -20.30 -1.64 15.03
CA ALA A 89 -21.09 -2.80 15.43
C ALA A 89 -22.31 -3.05 14.51
N SER A 90 -22.86 -1.98 13.92
CA SER A 90 -23.98 -2.07 12.97
C SER A 90 -23.56 -2.62 11.61
N GLU A 91 -22.36 -2.28 11.13
CA GLU A 91 -21.84 -2.78 9.84
C GLU A 91 -21.45 -4.25 9.96
N LEU A 92 -20.80 -4.63 11.06
CA LEU A 92 -20.53 -6.03 11.37
C LEU A 92 -21.83 -6.86 11.46
N HIS A 93 -22.90 -6.27 12.01
CA HIS A 93 -24.19 -6.92 12.06
C HIS A 93 -24.78 -7.13 10.65
N ALA A 94 -24.75 -6.10 9.80
CA ALA A 94 -25.25 -6.20 8.43
C ALA A 94 -24.47 -7.24 7.60
N ILE A 95 -23.14 -7.27 7.73
CA ILE A 95 -22.27 -8.26 7.07
C ILE A 95 -22.67 -9.68 7.50
N ARG A 96 -22.92 -9.87 8.80
CA ARG A 96 -23.38 -11.15 9.35
C ARG A 96 -24.78 -11.54 8.88
N GLU A 97 -25.71 -10.59 8.75
CA GLU A 97 -27.05 -10.86 8.22
C GLU A 97 -27.03 -11.34 6.76
N ILE A 98 -26.06 -10.88 5.97
CA ILE A 98 -25.83 -11.32 4.58
C ILE A 98 -25.11 -12.69 4.54
N GLY A 99 -24.73 -13.24 5.70
CA GLY A 99 -24.09 -14.55 5.84
C GLY A 99 -22.57 -14.53 5.63
N VAL A 100 -21.95 -13.35 5.61
CA VAL A 100 -20.49 -13.19 5.54
C VAL A 100 -19.92 -13.22 6.96
N VAL A 101 -18.90 -14.05 7.18
CA VAL A 101 -18.14 -14.13 8.44
C VAL A 101 -16.74 -13.63 8.15
N LEU A 102 -16.36 -12.51 8.77
CA LEU A 102 -15.00 -11.98 8.68
C LEU A 102 -14.12 -12.72 9.68
N ASP A 103 -13.03 -13.31 9.20
CA ASP A 103 -12.00 -13.89 10.06
C ASP A 103 -11.04 -12.77 10.46
N GLU A 104 -10.75 -12.66 11.75
CA GLU A 104 -9.86 -11.63 12.28
C GLU A 104 -8.42 -11.99 11.89
N VAL A 105 -7.92 -11.40 10.81
CA VAL A 105 -6.51 -11.51 10.42
C VAL A 105 -5.67 -10.67 11.37
N VAL A 106 -5.11 -11.33 12.38
CA VAL A 106 -4.02 -10.76 13.19
C VAL A 106 -2.78 -10.75 12.29
N LEU A 107 -2.35 -9.57 11.85
CA LEU A 107 -1.06 -9.42 11.18
C LEU A 107 0.03 -9.61 12.24
N ASP A 108 0.63 -10.79 12.29
CA ASP A 108 1.83 -11.04 13.08
C ASP A 108 2.96 -10.10 12.61
N GLU A 109 3.57 -9.43 13.59
CA GLU A 109 4.83 -8.67 13.54
C GLU A 109 5.54 -8.61 12.18
N VAL A 110 5.47 -7.47 11.46
CA VAL A 110 6.33 -7.29 10.27
C VAL A 110 7.77 -7.08 10.72
N VAL A 111 8.63 -8.06 10.47
CA VAL A 111 10.08 -7.90 10.58
C VAL A 111 10.53 -7.16 9.31
N LEU A 112 10.85 -5.87 9.45
CA LEU A 112 11.46 -5.11 8.36
C LEU A 112 12.93 -5.54 8.26
N ASP A 113 13.25 -6.40 7.28
CA ASP A 113 14.65 -6.67 6.92
C ASP A 113 15.31 -5.37 6.43
N GLU A 114 16.57 -5.18 6.85
CA GLU A 114 17.44 -4.03 6.63
C GLU A 114 17.29 -3.39 5.24
N VAL A 115 16.60 -2.25 5.16
CA VAL A 115 16.57 -1.41 3.94
C VAL A 115 17.86 -0.62 3.83
N VAL A 116 18.79 -1.10 2.99
CA VAL A 116 19.96 -0.32 2.57
C VAL A 116 19.50 0.68 1.52
N LEU A 117 19.31 1.94 1.91
CA LEU A 117 19.07 3.03 0.98
C LEU A 117 20.43 3.54 0.49
N ASP A 118 20.75 3.27 -0.77
CA ASP A 118 21.91 3.88 -1.43
C ASP A 118 21.77 5.40 -1.42
N GLU A 119 22.86 6.07 -1.04
CA GLU A 119 23.00 7.51 -0.92
C GLU A 119 22.54 8.23 -2.20
N VAL A 120 21.42 8.96 -2.12
CA VAL A 120 20.94 9.79 -3.24
C VAL A 120 21.83 11.02 -3.34
N VAL A 121 22.83 10.96 -4.22
CA VAL A 121 23.69 12.10 -4.53
C VAL A 121 22.88 13.09 -5.38
N LEU A 122 22.52 14.24 -4.82
CA LEU A 122 21.91 15.34 -5.56
C LEU A 122 23.02 16.09 -6.32
N ASP A 123 23.02 15.98 -7.65
CA ASP A 123 23.91 16.75 -8.52
C ASP A 123 23.35 18.18 -8.63
N GLU A 124 24.04 19.15 -8.02
CA GLU A 124 23.75 20.56 -8.21
C GLU A 124 24.22 20.99 -9.60
N SER A 125 23.29 21.45 -10.45
CA SER A 125 23.56 22.02 -11.78
C SER A 125 23.39 23.53 -11.81
#